data_AF-A0A925S6S2-F1
#
_entry.id   AF-A0A925S6S2-F1
#
_cell.length_a   1.000
_cell.length_b   1.000
_cell.length_c   1.000
_cell.angle_alpha   90.00
_cell.angle_beta   90.00
_cell.angle_gamma   90.00
#
_symmetry.space_group_name_H-M   'P 1'
#
loop_
_entity.id
_entity.type
_entity.pdbx_description
1 polymer ?
#
loop_
_entity_poly.entity_id
_entity_poly.type
_entity_poly.pdbx_seq_one_letter_code
_entity_poly.pdbx_strand_id
1 'polypeptide(L)' 'ETRELIKLKEANGSTLFGKTGTYQGSVTGWFVGAVVQGKKTFVFATKISAKENASGPQTRKITEALLTELGLL' A
#
# COMPACT_ATOMS: atom_id res chain seq x y z
N GLU A 1 15.74 11.16 -3.68
CA GLU A 1 15.79 11.46 -2.23
C GLU A 1 14.46 11.19 -1.52
N THR A 2 13.30 11.74 -1.92
CA THR A 2 12.02 11.46 -1.21
C THR A 2 11.43 10.06 -1.45
N ARG A 3 11.57 9.52 -2.67
CA ARG A 3 10.98 8.23 -3.04
C ARG A 3 11.56 7.05 -2.26
N GLU A 4 12.85 7.08 -1.96
CA GLU A 4 13.51 6.02 -1.20
C GLU A 4 13.01 5.96 0.25
N LEU A 5 12.55 7.09 0.82
CA LEU A 5 11.98 7.15 2.17
C LEU A 5 10.66 6.37 2.30
N ILE A 6 10.00 6.09 1.18
CA ILE A 6 8.74 5.35 1.13
C ILE A 6 8.90 3.99 0.42
N LYS A 7 10.13 3.53 0.20
CA LYS A 7 10.41 2.17 -0.28
C LYS A 7 10.13 1.18 0.85
N LEU A 8 9.21 0.25 0.64
CA LEU A 8 8.72 -0.65 1.68
C LEU A 8 9.17 -2.10 1.51
N LYS A 9 9.25 -2.57 0.26
CA LYS A 9 9.56 -3.97 -0.06
C LYS A 9 10.12 -4.08 -1.46
N GLU A 10 11.02 -5.04 -1.67
CA GLU A 10 11.48 -5.49 -2.98
C GLU A 10 11.37 -7.01 -3.03
N ALA A 11 10.68 -7.54 -4.04
CA ALA A 11 10.46 -8.98 -4.23
C ALA A 11 10.12 -9.28 -5.69
N ASN A 12 10.59 -10.40 -6.23
CA ASN A 12 10.21 -10.90 -7.57
C ASN A 12 10.35 -9.86 -8.70
N GLY A 13 11.41 -9.04 -8.68
CA GLY A 13 11.61 -7.97 -9.67
C GLY A 13 10.65 -6.78 -9.54
N SER A 14 9.93 -6.71 -8.41
CA SER A 14 8.95 -5.67 -8.08
C SER A 14 9.42 -4.88 -6.88
N THR A 15 9.26 -3.55 -6.91
CA THR A 15 9.51 -2.68 -5.76
C THR A 15 8.24 -1.96 -5.34
N LEU A 16 7.83 -2.17 -4.08
CA LEU A 16 6.69 -1.50 -3.46
C LEU A 16 7.13 -0.19 -2.81
N PHE A 17 6.51 0.90 -3.22
CA PHE A 17 6.58 2.19 -2.58
C PHE A 17 5.21 2.55 -2.01
N GLY A 18 5.15 3.16 -0.83
CA GLY A 18 3.88 3.69 -0.34
C GLY A 18 3.92 4.24 1.07
N LYS A 19 2.83 4.92 1.43
CA LYS A 19 2.65 5.49 2.76
C LYS A 19 1.27 5.12 3.31
N THR A 20 1.26 4.69 4.57
CA THR A 20 0.04 4.46 5.33
C THR A 20 -0.44 5.74 6.01
N GLY A 21 -1.76 5.88 6.11
CA GLY A 21 -2.45 6.89 6.91
C GLY A 21 -3.53 6.24 7.77
N THR A 22 -3.74 6.80 8.97
CA THR A 22 -4.83 6.39 9.87
C THR A 22 -5.52 7.65 10.36
N TYR A 23 -6.83 7.71 10.20
CA TYR A 23 -7.67 8.76 10.80
C TYR A 23 -8.53 8.14 11.90
N GLN A 24 -8.30 8.59 13.14
CA GLN A 24 -8.97 8.05 14.32
C GLN A 24 -10.40 8.59 14.50
N GLY A 25 -10.75 9.74 13.90
CA GLY A 25 -12.08 10.35 14.08
C GLY A 25 -13.23 9.60 13.39
N SER A 26 -12.94 8.72 12.42
CA SER A 26 -13.95 7.89 11.75
C SER A 26 -13.46 6.48 11.46
N VAL A 27 -12.46 6.02 12.22
CA VAL A 27 -11.79 4.71 12.08
C VAL A 27 -11.56 4.37 10.60
N THR A 28 -10.66 5.14 9.96
CA THR A 28 -10.39 5.03 8.52
C THR A 28 -8.91 4.86 8.27
N GLY A 29 -8.56 3.87 7.45
CA GLY A 29 -7.20 3.56 7.04
C GLY A 29 -6.99 3.86 5.57
N TRP A 30 -5.79 4.35 5.24
CA TRP A 30 -5.33 4.58 3.88
C TRP A 30 -3.99 3.91 3.63
N PHE A 31 -3.80 3.44 2.41
CA PHE A 31 -2.49 3.08 1.88
C PHE A 31 -2.42 3.48 0.42
N VAL A 32 -1.50 4.41 0.11
CA VAL A 32 -1.33 4.99 -1.22
C VAL A 32 0.11 4.79 -1.65
N GLY A 33 0.32 4.42 -2.91
CA GLY A 33 1.65 4.07 -3.37
C GLY A 33 1.70 3.58 -4.81
N ALA A 34 2.81 2.93 -5.13
CA ALA A 34 3.04 2.33 -6.44
C ALA A 34 3.91 1.08 -6.36
N VAL A 35 3.66 0.14 -7.27
CA VAL A 35 4.55 -0.98 -7.56
C VAL A 35 5.31 -0.69 -8.85
N VAL A 36 6.63 -0.83 -8.83
CA VAL A 36 7.46 -0.73 -10.03
C VAL A 36 8.00 -2.10 -10.41
N GLN A 37 7.75 -2.50 -11.66
CA GLN A 37 8.20 -3.77 -12.25
C GLN A 37 8.89 -3.46 -13.59
N GLY A 38 10.22 -3.52 -13.61
CA GLY A 38 11.01 -3.12 -14.77
C GLY A 38 10.70 -1.68 -15.20
N LYS A 39 10.12 -1.50 -16.40
CA LYS A 39 9.71 -0.19 -16.93
C LYS A 39 8.25 0.19 -16.65
N LYS A 40 7.48 -0.69 -16.00
CA LYS A 40 6.07 -0.45 -15.68
C LYS A 40 5.90 0.06 -14.26
N THR A 41 4.94 0.97 -14.07
CA THR A 41 4.55 1.50 -12.76
C THR A 41 3.04 1.33 -12.59
N PHE A 42 2.62 0.69 -11.51
CA PHE A 42 1.23 0.46 -11.15
C PHE A 42 0.92 1.28 -9.91
N VAL A 43 0.06 2.29 -10.03
CA VAL A 43 -0.34 3.16 -8.91
C VAL A 43 -1.58 2.60 -8.22
N PHE A 44 -1.67 2.75 -6.90
CA PHE A 44 -2.82 2.33 -6.11
C PHE A 44 -3.16 3.34 -5.01
N ALA A 45 -4.43 3.34 -4.62
CA ALA A 45 -4.93 4.05 -3.45
C ALA A 45 -6.05 3.23 -2.80
N THR A 46 -5.75 2.65 -1.64
CA THR A 46 -6.71 1.82 -0.89
C THR A 46 -7.23 2.60 0.31
N LYS A 47 -8.54 2.57 0.51
CA LYS A 47 -9.24 3.05 1.71
C LYS A 47 -9.99 1.91 2.35
N ILE A 48 -9.92 1.80 3.67
CA ILE A 48 -10.90 1.01 4.44
C ILE A 48 -11.56 1.90 5.47
N SER A 49 -12.86 1.68 5.68
CA SER A 49 -13.65 2.29 6.74
C SER A 49 -14.45 1.18 7.42
N ALA A 50 -14.35 1.10 8.74
CA ALA A 50 -15.01 0.07 9.53
C ALA A 50 -15.36 0.61 10.92
N LYS A 51 -16.22 -0.10 11.67
CA LYS A 51 -16.55 0.28 13.06
C LYS A 51 -15.32 0.23 13.97
N GLU A 52 -14.42 -0.71 13.71
CA GLU A 52 -13.16 -0.92 14.44
C GLU A 52 -12.07 -1.39 13.46
N ASN A 53 -10.81 -1.30 13.86
CA ASN A 53 -9.65 -1.88 13.15
C ASN A 53 -9.34 -1.37 11.72
N ALA A 54 -10.04 -0.35 11.21
CA ALA A 54 -9.68 0.31 9.95
C ALA A 54 -8.50 1.29 10.16
N SER A 55 -7.29 0.73 10.19
CA SER A 55 -6.02 1.44 10.35
C SER A 55 -5.15 1.35 9.09
N GLY A 56 -4.20 2.27 8.93
CA GLY A 56 -3.21 2.23 7.84
C GLY A 56 -2.46 0.90 7.74
N PRO A 57 -1.94 0.31 8.84
CA PRO A 57 -1.33 -1.02 8.81
C PRO A 57 -2.27 -2.13 8.31
N GLN A 58 -3.55 -2.13 8.70
CA GLN A 58 -4.52 -3.10 8.20
C GLN A 58 -4.82 -2.87 6.71
N THR A 59 -4.93 -1.61 6.29
CA THR A 59 -5.11 -1.23 4.88
C THR A 59 -3.94 -1.73 4.02
N ARG A 60 -2.71 -1.61 4.54
CA ARG A 60 -1.51 -2.11 3.87
C ARG A 60 -1.56 -3.62 3.69
N LYS A 61 -1.93 -4.39 4.73
CA LYS A 61 -2.06 -5.86 4.62
C LYS A 61 -3.04 -6.28 3.53
N ILE A 62 -4.22 -5.65 3.49
CA ILE A 62 -5.23 -5.92 2.46
C ILE A 62 -4.69 -5.60 1.06
N THR A 63 -4.02 -4.45 0.93
CA THR A 63 -3.47 -4.02 -0.36
C THR A 63 -2.36 -4.95 -0.84
N GLU A 64 -1.44 -5.36 0.03
CA GLU A 64 -0.37 -6.30 -0.34
C GLU A 64 -0.96 -7.65 -0.77
N ALA A 65 -2.01 -8.15 -0.10
CA ALA A 65 -2.70 -9.37 -0.52
C ALA A 65 -3.32 -9.24 -1.93
N LEU A 66 -4.02 -8.15 -2.22
CA LEU A 66 -4.57 -7.88 -3.55
C LEU A 66 -3.49 -7.74 -4.62
N LEU A 67 -2.39 -7.06 -4.32
CA LEU A 67 -1.27 -6.92 -5.25
C LEU A 67 -0.60 -8.26 -5.55
N THR A 68 -0.45 -9.14 -4.55
CA THR A 68 0.04 -10.50 -4.76
C THR A 68 -0.94 -11.34 -5.59
N GLU A 69 -2.24 -11.25 -5.33
CA GLU A 69 -3.28 -11.91 -6.13
C GLU A 69 -3.25 -11.45 -7.60
N LEU A 70 -2.94 -10.19 -7.85
CA LEU A 70 -2.77 -9.60 -9.18
C LEU A 70 -1.39 -9.88 -9.83
N GLY A 71 -0.49 -10.60 -9.14
CA GLY A 71 0.86 -10.88 -9.64
C GLY A 71 1.80 -9.66 -9.67
N LEU A 72 1.51 -8.63 -8.87
CA LEU A 72 2.29 -7.39 -8.78
C LEU A 72 3.33 -7.40 -7.64
N LEU A 73 3.18 -8.27 -6.64
CA LEU A 73 4.13 -8.47 -5.52
C LEU A 73 4.35 -9.95 -5.21
#